data_AF-A0A484NJG3-F1
#
_entry.id   AF-A0A484NJG3-F1
#
_cell.length_a   1.000
_cell.length_b   1.000
_cell.length_c   1.000
_cell.angle_alpha   90.00
_cell.angle_beta   90.00
_cell.angle_gamma   90.00
#
_symmetry.space_group_name_H-M   'P 1'
#
loop_
_entity.id
_entity.type
_entity.pdbx_description
1 polymer ?
#
loop_
_entity_poly.entity_id
_entity_poly.type
_entity_poly.pdbx_seq_one_letter_code
_entity_poly.pdbx_strand_id
1 'polypeptide(L)'
;MTTLNVFFKYNVTDVLHKEGYVPSNSEKYPLGGIISAIQNAFHATPELACSGGAIDELRLCFFKNFEPRDCATQSSLTNLEDSSCPKYVSLPEHTSPRQKKNGEGGAFLSAN
;
A
#
# COMPACT_ATOMS: atom_id res chain seq x y z
N MET A 1 7.44 22.09 10.46
CA MET A 1 6.94 20.73 10.23
C MET A 1 8.10 19.88 9.76
N THR A 2 8.29 18.66 10.26
CA THR A 2 9.31 17.71 9.80
C THR A 2 8.64 16.54 9.08
N THR A 3 9.39 15.76 8.30
CA THR A 3 8.88 14.56 7.62
C THR A 3 8.22 13.58 8.58
N LEU A 4 8.80 13.36 9.76
CA LEU A 4 8.24 12.47 10.78
C LEU A 4 6.88 12.98 11.30
N ASN A 5 6.72 14.29 11.47
CA ASN A 5 5.44 14.85 11.90
C ASN A 5 4.34 14.63 10.85
N VAL A 6 4.67 14.82 9.57
CA VAL A 6 3.73 14.53 8.46
C VAL A 6 3.37 13.05 8.43
N PHE A 7 4.35 12.15 8.58
CA PHE A 7 4.12 10.70 8.61
C PHE A 7 3.17 10.28 9.75
N PHE A 8 3.37 10.79 10.96
CA PHE A 8 2.49 10.46 12.08
C PHE A 8 1.11 11.11 11.98
N LYS A 9 1.02 12.32 11.42
CA LYS A 9 -0.25 13.04 11.24
C LYS A 9 -1.12 12.39 10.16
N TYR A 10 -0.52 11.96 9.05
CA TYR A 10 -1.20 11.32 7.92
C TYR A 10 -0.84 9.84 7.86
N ASN A 11 -1.19 9.10 8.91
CA ASN A 11 -0.84 7.70 9.06
C ASN A 11 -1.67 6.82 8.12
N VAL A 12 -1.10 6.50 6.97
CA VAL A 12 -1.74 5.67 5.94
C VAL A 12 -1.98 4.24 6.44
N THR A 13 -1.05 3.66 7.20
CA THR A 13 -1.17 2.29 7.70
C THR A 13 -2.38 2.13 8.62
N ASP A 14 -2.64 3.10 9.49
CA ASP A 14 -3.80 3.08 10.38
C ASP A 14 -5.12 3.21 9.60
N VAL A 15 -5.15 4.05 8.56
CA VAL A 15 -6.32 4.17 7.67
C VAL A 15 -6.60 2.85 6.96
N LEU A 16 -5.58 2.27 6.32
CA LEU A 16 -5.72 1.00 5.60
C LEU A 16 -6.16 -0.13 6.52
N HIS A 17 -5.58 -0.21 7.72
CA HIS A 17 -5.95 -1.23 8.70
C HIS A 17 -7.41 -1.11 9.16
N LYS A 18 -7.92 0.11 9.41
CA LYS A 18 -9.32 0.34 9.80
C LYS A 18 -10.32 -0.06 8.72
N GLU A 19 -9.94 0.09 7.46
CA GLU A 19 -10.73 -0.34 6.30
C GLU A 19 -10.55 -1.83 5.97
N GLY A 20 -9.76 -2.57 6.75
CA GLY A 20 -9.54 -4.01 6.57
C GLY A 20 -8.45 -4.39 5.55
N TYR A 21 -7.70 -3.42 5.04
CA TYR A 21 -6.53 -3.64 4.19
C TYR A 21 -5.32 -3.95 5.07
N VAL A 22 -5.16 -5.23 5.42
CA VAL A 22 -4.06 -5.72 6.25
C VAL A 22 -2.98 -6.41 5.40
N PRO A 23 -1.72 -6.46 5.86
CA PRO A 23 -0.70 -7.23 5.17
C PRO A 23 -1.09 -8.71 5.08
N SER A 24 -0.99 -9.30 3.89
CA SER A 24 -1.27 -10.71 3.59
C SER A 24 -0.54 -11.15 2.34
N ASN A 25 0.00 -12.37 2.36
CA ASN A 25 0.69 -12.97 1.21
C ASN A 25 -0.25 -13.66 0.22
N SER A 26 -1.51 -13.90 0.61
CA SER A 26 -2.52 -14.57 -0.23
C SER A 26 -3.63 -13.65 -0.69
N GLU A 27 -3.97 -12.64 0.12
CA GLU A 27 -5.08 -11.73 -0.16
C GLU A 27 -4.70 -10.71 -1.24
N LYS A 28 -5.68 -10.34 -2.06
CA LYS A 28 -5.51 -9.27 -3.05
C LYS A 28 -6.60 -8.25 -2.89
N TYR A 29 -6.20 -6.99 -2.89
CA TYR A 29 -7.10 -5.88 -2.65
C TYR A 29 -7.36 -5.10 -3.94
N PRO A 30 -8.59 -4.62 -4.16
CA PRO A 30 -8.89 -3.77 -5.30
C PRO A 30 -8.12 -2.45 -5.17
N LEU A 31 -7.31 -2.12 -6.19
CA LEU A 31 -6.49 -0.90 -6.20
C LEU A 31 -7.34 0.36 -5.96
N GLY A 32 -8.51 0.43 -6.61
CA GLY A 32 -9.45 1.53 -6.43
C GLY A 32 -9.99 1.66 -5.00
N GLY A 33 -10.13 0.55 -4.27
CA GLY A 33 -10.57 0.57 -2.86
C GLY A 33 -9.51 1.20 -1.96
N ILE A 34 -8.24 0.82 -2.13
CA ILE A 34 -7.10 1.39 -1.42
C ILE A 34 -6.98 2.90 -1.67
N ILE A 35 -7.06 3.32 -2.94
CA ILE A 35 -7.01 4.74 -3.30
C ILE A 35 -8.18 5.50 -2.64
N SER A 36 -9.39 4.95 -2.72
CA SER A 36 -10.59 5.57 -2.16
C SER A 36 -10.53 5.70 -0.63
N ALA A 37 -10.02 4.70 0.07
CA ALA A 37 -9.85 4.75 1.53
C ALA A 37 -8.97 5.92 1.97
N ILE A 38 -7.84 6.10 1.29
CA ILE A 38 -6.89 7.18 1.59
C ILE A 38 -7.47 8.53 1.18
N GLN A 39 -8.11 8.59 0.01
CA GLN A 39 -8.78 9.80 -0.48
C GLN A 39 -9.87 10.25 0.49
N ASN A 40 -10.65 9.33 1.03
CA ASN A 40 -11.70 9.63 2.01
C ASN A 40 -11.13 10.11 3.34
N ALA A 41 -9.99 9.55 3.79
CA ALA A 41 -9.37 9.92 5.05
C ALA A 41 -8.66 11.29 5.00
N PHE A 42 -8.00 11.62 3.89
CA PHE A 42 -7.15 12.81 3.79
C PHE A 42 -7.66 13.87 2.81
N HIS A 43 -8.82 13.63 2.18
CA HIS A 43 -9.41 14.48 1.14
C HIS A 43 -8.44 14.80 -0.01
N ALA A 44 -7.55 13.85 -0.30
CA ALA A 44 -6.49 13.98 -1.30
C ALA A 44 -6.14 12.61 -1.90
N THR A 45 -5.96 12.57 -3.22
CA THR A 45 -5.67 11.37 -3.98
C THR A 45 -4.18 11.04 -3.93
N PRO A 46 -3.78 9.87 -3.41
CA PRO A 46 -2.38 9.43 -3.39
C PRO A 46 -1.91 8.98 -4.78
N GLU A 47 -0.60 8.87 -4.95
CA GLU A 47 0.01 8.13 -6.06
C GLU A 47 0.57 6.80 -5.55
N LEU A 48 0.38 5.73 -6.34
CA LEU A 48 0.85 4.38 -6.03
C LEU A 48 1.80 3.89 -7.10
N ALA A 49 2.89 3.24 -6.67
CA ALA A 49 3.78 2.48 -7.53
C ALA A 49 3.76 1.01 -7.13
N CYS A 50 3.66 0.13 -8.13
CA CYS A 50 3.64 -1.30 -7.93
C CYS A 50 4.82 -1.97 -8.63
N SER A 51 5.30 -3.05 -8.01
CA SER A 51 6.32 -3.94 -8.55
C SER A 51 5.87 -5.38 -8.34
N GLY A 52 5.88 -6.20 -9.40
CA GLY A 52 5.45 -7.60 -9.32
C GLY A 52 3.98 -7.80 -8.89
N GLY A 53 3.12 -6.80 -9.09
CA GLY A 53 1.71 -6.84 -8.67
C GLY A 53 1.46 -6.54 -7.18
N ALA A 54 2.49 -6.18 -6.42
CA ALA A 54 2.38 -5.67 -5.07
C ALA A 54 2.56 -4.14 -5.03
N ILE A 55 1.95 -3.46 -4.07
CA ILE A 55 2.26 -2.04 -3.81
C ILE A 55 3.67 -1.98 -3.21
N ASP A 56 4.54 -1.20 -3.85
CA ASP A 56 5.93 -0.99 -3.42
C ASP A 56 6.10 0.39 -2.77
N GLU A 57 5.48 1.42 -3.37
CA GLU A 57 5.55 2.79 -2.86
C GLU A 57 4.18 3.48 -2.89
N LEU A 58 3.94 4.31 -1.87
CA LEU A 58 2.77 5.16 -1.74
C LEU A 58 3.19 6.58 -1.42
N ARG A 59 2.71 7.53 -2.22
CA ARG A 59 3.10 8.93 -2.13
C ARG A 59 1.89 9.80 -1.80
N LEU A 60 2.03 10.57 -0.72
CA LEU A 60 1.13 11.66 -0.39
C LEU A 60 1.74 12.97 -0.86
N CYS A 61 0.95 13.78 -1.54
CA CYS A 61 1.38 15.09 -2.02
C CYS A 61 0.84 16.18 -1.10
N PHE A 62 1.69 17.19 -0.87
CA PHE A 62 1.36 18.32 -0.02
C PHE A 62 1.64 19.63 -0.74
N PHE A 63 0.90 20.66 -0.39
CA PHE A 63 1.30 22.03 -0.67
C PHE A 63 2.49 22.43 0.21
N LYS A 64 3.13 23.57 -0.07
CA LYS A 64 4.26 24.08 0.74
C LYS A 64 3.88 24.39 2.20
N ASN A 65 2.57 24.53 2.48
CA ASN A 65 2.02 24.69 3.83
C ASN A 65 1.71 23.34 4.52
N PHE A 66 2.08 22.20 3.91
CA PHE A 66 1.83 20.85 4.42
C PHE A 66 0.34 20.45 4.51
N GLU A 67 -0.53 21.12 3.78
CA GLU A 67 -1.90 20.65 3.56
C GLU A 67 -1.92 19.58 2.46
N PRO A 68 -2.68 18.48 2.64
CA PRO A 68 -2.82 17.46 1.62
C PRO A 68 -3.34 18.04 0.31
N ARG A 69 -2.86 17.52 -0.80
CA ARG A 69 -3.37 17.80 -2.14
C ARG A 69 -3.29 16.57 -2.99
N ASP A 70 -4.09 16.53 -4.04
CA ASP A 70 -3.94 15.50 -5.05
C ASP A 70 -2.51 15.52 -5.62
N CYS A 71 -1.91 14.35 -5.75
CA CYS A 71 -0.69 14.20 -6.52
C CYS A 71 -0.99 14.56 -7.98
N ALA A 72 -0.23 15.52 -8.53
CA ALA A 72 -0.54 16.11 -9.83
C ALA A 72 -0.52 15.03 -10.92
N THR A 73 -1.64 14.94 -11.61
CA THR A 73 -2.01 13.93 -12.61
C THR A 73 -1.25 14.04 -13.94
N GLN A 74 0.05 14.32 -13.94
CA GLN A 74 0.80 14.47 -15.20
C GLN A 74 1.14 13.11 -15.86
N SER A 75 0.70 11.98 -15.30
CA SER A 75 0.93 10.65 -15.90
C SER A 75 -0.06 9.54 -15.53
N SER A 76 -0.91 9.70 -14.50
CA SER A 76 -1.56 8.52 -13.86
C SER A 76 -3.07 8.36 -14.10
N LEU A 77 -3.77 9.32 -14.72
CA LEU A 77 -5.19 9.13 -15.12
C LEU A 77 -5.39 8.93 -16.63
N THR A 78 -4.41 9.31 -17.47
CA THR A 78 -4.47 9.08 -18.93
C THR A 78 -3.75 7.81 -19.37
N ASN A 79 -2.97 7.18 -18.48
CA ASN A 79 -2.30 5.91 -18.74
C ASN A 79 -2.73 4.86 -17.71
N LEU A 80 -4.02 4.53 -17.69
CA LEU A 80 -4.49 3.28 -17.09
C LEU A 80 -3.96 2.05 -17.85
N GLU A 81 -3.29 2.25 -19.00
CA GLU A 81 -2.62 1.20 -19.77
C GLU A 81 -1.11 1.07 -19.48
N ASP A 82 -0.43 2.11 -18.96
CA ASP A 82 1.01 2.08 -18.59
C ASP A 82 1.29 2.30 -17.10
N SER A 83 0.26 2.47 -16.25
CA SER A 83 0.43 2.47 -14.80
C SER A 83 0.62 1.04 -14.30
N SER A 84 1.87 0.73 -13.95
CA SER A 84 2.47 -0.50 -13.39
C SER A 84 1.64 -1.35 -12.40
N CYS A 85 0.50 -0.86 -11.90
CA CYS A 85 -0.33 -1.52 -10.89
C CYS A 85 -1.51 -2.30 -11.52
N PRO A 86 -1.65 -3.61 -11.24
CA PRO A 86 -2.83 -4.37 -11.64
C PRO A 86 -4.10 -3.89 -10.91
N LYS A 87 -5.28 -4.24 -11.43
CA LYS A 87 -6.59 -3.96 -10.80
C LYS A 87 -6.69 -4.46 -9.36
N TYR A 88 -5.99 -5.55 -9.06
CA TYR A 88 -5.90 -6.15 -7.74
C TYR A 88 -4.44 -6.29 -7.35
N VAL A 89 -4.09 -5.72 -6.20
CA VAL A 89 -2.71 -5.63 -5.68
C VAL A 89 -2.56 -6.40 -4.38
N SER A 90 -1.37 -6.90 -4.12
CA SER A 90 -1.03 -7.49 -2.82
C SER A 90 -0.34 -6.48 -1.90
N LEU A 91 -0.53 -6.67 -0.60
CA LEU A 91 0.20 -6.00 0.48
C LEU A 91 0.98 -7.08 1.25
N PRO A 92 2.16 -7.49 0.79
CA PRO A 92 2.86 -8.63 1.35
C PRO A 92 3.21 -8.40 2.83
N GLU A 93 3.18 -9.47 3.61
CA GLU A 93 3.65 -9.41 5.00
C GLU A 93 5.16 -9.19 5.03
N HIS A 94 5.62 -8.44 6.02
CA HIS A 94 7.05 -8.24 6.23
C HIS A 94 7.69 -9.53 6.75
N THR A 95 8.19 -10.37 5.84
CA THR A 95 8.99 -11.54 6.21
C THR A 95 10.42 -11.09 6.52
N SER A 96 10.88 -11.37 7.75
CA SER A 96 12.31 -11.20 8.05
C SER A 96 13.11 -12.13 7.13
N PRO A 97 14.28 -11.72 6.59
CA PRO A 97 15.13 -12.59 5.77
C PRO A 97 15.47 -13.92 6.44
N ARG A 98 15.35 -14.02 7.77
CA ARG A 98 15.57 -15.26 8.54
C ARG A 98 14.46 -16.31 8.36
N GLN A 99 13.28 -15.95 7.85
CA GLN A 99 12.14 -16.87 7.68
C GLN A 99 12.06 -17.50 6.28
N LYS A 100 12.83 -17.03 5.29
CA LYS A 100 12.83 -17.59 3.93
C LYS A 100 13.38 -19.01 3.80
N LYS A 101 13.85 -19.63 4.89
CA LYS A 101 14.54 -20.94 4.81
C LYS A 101 13.69 -22.18 5.01
N ASN A 102 12.40 -22.09 5.38
CA ASN A 102 11.57 -23.28 5.58
C ASN A 102 10.22 -23.10 4.88
N GLY A 103 10.10 -23.59 3.64
CA GLY A 103 8.86 -23.48 2.90
C GLY A 103 8.80 -24.29 1.61
N GLU A 104 9.47 -25.43 1.53
CA GLU A 104 9.24 -26.41 0.47
C GLU A 104 9.23 -27.82 1.11
N GLY A 105 8.02 -28.38 1.23
CA GLY A 105 7.76 -29.80 1.46
C GLY A 105 7.93 -30.33 2.89
N GLY A 106 6.87 -30.93 3.45
CA GLY A 106 7.02 -31.85 4.57
C GLY A 106 5.79 -32.03 5.43
N ALA A 107 5.10 -33.14 5.20
CA ALA A 107 3.96 -33.61 5.96
C ALA A 107 4.25 -33.85 7.46
N PHE A 108 3.20 -33.75 8.27
CA PHE A 108 2.84 -34.67 9.35
C PHE A 108 3.94 -35.08 10.37
N LEU A 109 3.76 -34.71 11.64
CA LEU A 109 3.53 -35.67 12.74
C LEU A 109 3.36 -34.95 14.09
N SER A 110 2.53 -35.58 14.91
CA SER A 110 2.11 -35.25 16.28
C SER A 110 3.17 -35.60 17.35
N ALA A 111 2.88 -35.17 18.58
CA ALA A 111 3.42 -35.58 19.90
C ALA A 111 4.73 -34.90 20.36
N ASN A 112 4.95 -34.57 21.64
CA ASN A 112 4.31 -34.97 22.91
C ASN A 112 3.98 -33.76 23.79
#